data_AF-A0A5C5RPK2-F1
#
_entry.id   AF-A0A5C5RPK2-F1
#
_cell.length_a   1.000
_cell.length_b   1.000
_cell.length_c   1.000
_cell.angle_alpha   90.00
_cell.angle_beta   90.00
_cell.angle_gamma   90.00
#
_symmetry.space_group_name_H-M   'P 1'
#
loop_
_entity.id
_entity.type
_entity.pdbx_description
1 polymer ?
#
loop_
_entity_poly.entity_id
_entity_poly.type
_entity_poly.pdbx_seq_one_letter_code
_entity_poly.pdbx_strand_id
1 'polypeptide(L)'
;MPGHQPIPSRVLHLWPDDDTPVPLFGEDRTRPLTGDDLGLSAGLQARIDTWQALFETEHRGHDGWRSADAARTYARESRGIVDGLVAELPGFVIEYSLWPVGERGYAGGWATGWSPSGATPLAAGTEVRQFDVASERWIRLMNDYSGPPLWATYGGIGPEHLDLPDGLGRELDAWQAGFDRDFHWDTGWRTDDLAAHHTAEGRRLLPLVAAELPGHVIELITGDVRAYAGAWVDGWLPVLPDVHFTPWSE
;
A
#
# COMPACT_ATOMS: atom_id res chain seq x y z
N MET A 1 -14.43 -29.71 12.31
CA MET A 1 -14.33 -28.26 12.50
C MET A 1 -13.86 -27.66 11.18
N PRO A 2 -14.56 -26.68 10.60
CA PRO A 2 -14.11 -26.04 9.36
C PRO A 2 -12.83 -25.28 9.68
N GLY A 3 -11.72 -25.68 9.06
CA GLY A 3 -10.44 -25.01 9.21
C GLY A 3 -10.54 -23.59 8.71
N HIS A 4 -10.51 -22.62 9.63
CA HIS A 4 -10.26 -21.24 9.26
C HIS A 4 -8.86 -21.21 8.68
N GLN A 5 -8.79 -20.97 7.37
CA GLN A 5 -7.54 -20.71 6.68
C GLN A 5 -6.89 -19.53 7.43
N PRO A 6 -5.66 -19.69 7.98
CA PRO A 6 -5.00 -18.57 8.63
C PRO A 6 -4.95 -17.44 7.63
N ILE A 7 -5.43 -16.23 7.98
CA ILE A 7 -5.30 -15.04 7.14
C ILE A 7 -3.80 -14.90 6.86
N PRO A 8 -3.28 -15.27 5.67
CA PRO A 8 -1.84 -15.46 5.48
C PRO A 8 -1.08 -14.14 5.40
N SER A 9 -1.81 -13.04 5.39
CA SER A 9 -1.36 -11.70 5.04
C SER A 9 -1.91 -10.75 6.07
N ARG A 10 -1.05 -10.29 6.99
CA ARG A 10 -1.45 -9.33 8.05
C ARG A 10 -1.70 -7.92 7.48
N VAL A 11 -2.21 -7.82 6.26
CA VAL A 11 -2.69 -6.58 5.64
C VAL A 11 -4.20 -6.59 5.74
N LEU A 12 -4.74 -5.55 6.37
CA LEU A 12 -6.16 -5.28 6.46
C LEU A 12 -6.44 -3.99 5.70
N HIS A 13 -7.39 -4.02 4.77
CA HIS A 13 -7.86 -2.82 4.10
C HIS A 13 -9.06 -2.25 4.85
N LEU A 14 -9.02 -0.94 5.13
CA LEU A 14 -10.15 -0.16 5.65
C LEU A 14 -10.65 0.78 4.55
N TRP A 15 -11.72 0.37 3.87
CA TRP A 15 -12.31 1.03 2.71
C TRP A 15 -13.83 1.13 2.82
N PRO A 16 -14.37 2.33 3.07
CA PRO A 16 -15.80 2.58 3.00
C PRO A 16 -16.26 2.56 1.54
N ASP A 17 -17.38 1.90 1.28
CA ASP A 17 -17.96 1.77 -0.05
C ASP A 17 -19.49 1.84 0.07
N ASP A 18 -20.15 2.49 -0.91
CA ASP A 18 -21.61 2.61 -0.96
C ASP A 18 -22.26 1.24 -1.27
N ASP A 19 -21.52 0.34 -1.93
CA ASP A 19 -22.01 -0.97 -2.34
C ASP A 19 -21.67 -2.09 -1.34
N THR A 20 -20.94 -1.78 -0.26
CA THR A 20 -20.51 -2.79 0.72
C THR A 20 -20.79 -2.36 2.17
N PRO A 21 -21.59 -3.12 2.93
CA PRO A 21 -22.01 -2.72 4.28
C PRO A 21 -20.91 -2.85 5.34
N VAL A 22 -19.73 -3.37 4.98
CA VAL A 22 -18.62 -3.59 5.92
C VAL A 22 -17.32 -3.13 5.25
N PRO A 23 -16.58 -2.19 5.86
CA PRO A 23 -15.44 -1.54 5.20
C PRO A 23 -14.11 -2.27 5.41
N LEU A 24 -14.10 -3.49 5.96
CA LEU A 24 -12.88 -4.22 6.31
C LEU A 24 -12.66 -5.38 5.34
N PHE A 25 -11.46 -5.49 4.76
CA PHE A 25 -11.12 -6.55 3.81
C PHE A 25 -9.72 -7.13 4.09
N GLY A 26 -9.54 -8.43 3.88
CA GLY A 26 -8.20 -9.03 3.85
C GLY A 26 -7.47 -8.69 2.55
N GLU A 27 -6.18 -9.05 2.45
CA GLU A 27 -5.31 -8.78 1.28
C GLU A 27 -5.94 -9.14 -0.07
N ASP A 28 -6.67 -10.26 -0.14
CA ASP A 28 -7.28 -10.73 -1.39
C ASP A 28 -8.49 -9.89 -1.84
N ARG A 29 -9.03 -9.04 -0.96
CA ARG A 29 -10.18 -8.16 -1.19
C ARG A 29 -11.41 -8.90 -1.74
N THR A 30 -11.51 -10.21 -1.51
CA THR A 30 -12.57 -11.06 -2.08
C THR A 30 -13.84 -11.07 -1.23
N ARG A 31 -13.72 -10.84 0.07
CA ARG A 31 -14.86 -10.74 0.99
C ARG A 31 -14.63 -9.69 2.07
N PRO A 32 -15.72 -9.05 2.55
CA PRO A 32 -15.65 -8.29 3.78
C PRO A 32 -15.35 -9.17 4.99
N LEU A 33 -14.66 -8.60 5.97
CA LEU A 33 -14.31 -9.19 7.26
C LEU A 33 -15.11 -8.50 8.36
N THR A 34 -15.67 -9.29 9.27
CA THR A 34 -16.38 -8.80 10.45
C THR A 34 -15.43 -8.63 11.64
N GLY A 35 -15.88 -7.93 12.68
CA GLY A 35 -15.15 -7.88 13.95
C GLY A 35 -14.93 -9.26 14.55
N ASP A 36 -15.87 -10.19 14.39
CA ASP A 36 -15.71 -11.58 14.83
C ASP A 36 -14.63 -12.33 14.05
N ASP A 37 -14.49 -12.09 12.73
CA ASP A 37 -13.41 -12.66 11.91
C ASP A 37 -12.02 -12.21 12.41
N LEU A 38 -11.94 -10.99 12.93
CA LEU A 38 -10.70 -10.31 13.33
C LEU A 38 -10.45 -10.35 14.84
N GLY A 39 -11.42 -10.78 15.64
CA GLY A 39 -11.36 -10.74 17.10
C GLY A 39 -11.40 -9.33 17.69
N LEU A 40 -12.08 -8.38 17.04
CA LEU A 40 -12.25 -7.01 17.51
C LEU A 40 -13.15 -6.95 18.76
N SER A 41 -12.94 -5.93 19.58
CA SER A 41 -13.84 -5.59 20.66
C SER A 41 -15.21 -5.16 20.11
N ALA A 42 -16.27 -5.47 20.87
CA ALA A 42 -17.61 -5.03 20.52
C ALA A 42 -17.73 -3.50 20.41
N GLY A 43 -16.90 -2.76 21.16
CA GLY A 43 -16.86 -1.30 21.11
C GLY A 43 -16.29 -0.77 19.79
N LEU A 44 -15.17 -1.34 19.33
CA LEU A 44 -14.58 -0.97 18.05
C LEU A 44 -15.47 -1.39 16.87
N GLN A 45 -16.04 -2.60 16.90
CA GLN A 45 -16.99 -3.04 15.87
C GLN A 45 -18.18 -2.10 15.75
N ALA A 46 -18.85 -1.77 16.87
CA ALA A 46 -19.99 -0.86 16.86
C ALA A 46 -19.63 0.54 16.36
N ARG A 47 -18.40 0.99 16.61
CA ARG A 47 -17.89 2.27 16.09
C ARG A 47 -17.71 2.23 14.57
N ILE A 48 -17.14 1.14 14.03
CA ILE A 48 -17.00 0.92 12.58
C ILE A 48 -18.38 0.89 11.91
N ASP A 49 -19.33 0.16 12.48
CA ASP A 49 -20.70 0.08 11.95
C ASP A 49 -21.38 1.47 11.94
N THR A 50 -21.23 2.24 13.02
CA THR A 50 -21.79 3.59 13.13
C THR A 50 -21.17 4.54 12.10
N TRP A 51 -19.85 4.41 11.88
CA TRP A 51 -19.13 5.22 10.90
C TRP A 51 -19.52 4.90 9.46
N GLN A 52 -19.66 3.62 9.12
CA GLN A 52 -20.16 3.17 7.82
C GLN A 52 -21.61 3.62 7.59
N ALA A 53 -22.50 3.48 8.59
CA ALA A 53 -23.87 3.95 8.49
C ALA A 53 -23.97 5.47 8.31
N LEU A 54 -23.11 6.26 8.98
CA LEU A 54 -23.04 7.70 8.77
C LEU A 54 -22.73 8.03 7.30
N PHE A 55 -21.77 7.31 6.71
CA PHE A 55 -21.42 7.48 5.31
C PHE A 55 -22.56 7.13 4.35
N GLU A 56 -23.16 5.95 4.49
CA GLU A 56 -24.29 5.51 3.64
C GLU A 56 -25.49 6.45 3.72
N THR A 57 -25.74 7.05 4.89
CA THR A 57 -26.88 7.94 5.10
C THR A 57 -26.60 9.37 4.66
N GLU A 58 -25.40 9.89 4.89
CA GLU A 58 -25.08 11.31 4.75
C GLU A 58 -24.22 11.64 3.53
N HIS A 59 -23.58 10.66 2.90
CA HIS A 59 -22.87 10.83 1.63
C HIS A 59 -23.77 10.43 0.45
N ARG A 60 -23.67 11.15 -0.67
CA ARG A 60 -24.53 10.95 -1.86
C ARG A 60 -23.69 10.70 -3.11
N GLY A 61 -22.68 9.85 -3.00
CA GLY A 61 -21.76 9.60 -4.11
C GLY A 61 -21.16 10.91 -4.64
N HIS A 62 -21.45 11.23 -5.90
CA HIS A 62 -20.97 12.44 -6.57
C HIS A 62 -21.52 13.77 -6.00
N ASP A 63 -22.68 13.75 -5.33
CA ASP A 63 -23.25 14.97 -4.74
C ASP A 63 -22.57 15.37 -3.41
N GLY A 64 -21.62 14.54 -2.94
CA GLY A 64 -20.85 14.80 -1.72
C GLY A 64 -21.66 14.61 -0.43
N TRP A 65 -21.20 15.27 0.64
CA TRP A 65 -21.85 15.23 1.95
C TRP A 65 -23.10 16.10 2.01
N ARG A 66 -24.19 15.57 2.58
CA ARG A 66 -25.41 16.32 2.90
C ARG A 66 -25.17 17.53 3.81
N SER A 67 -24.13 17.46 4.66
CA SER A 67 -23.75 18.57 5.53
C SER A 67 -22.26 18.58 5.85
N ALA A 68 -21.72 19.76 6.14
CA ALA A 68 -20.33 19.91 6.59
C ALA A 68 -20.07 19.26 7.96
N ASP A 69 -21.09 19.15 8.81
CA ASP A 69 -20.99 18.46 10.10
C ASP A 69 -20.86 16.95 9.95
N ALA A 70 -21.59 16.35 9.00
CA ALA A 70 -21.43 14.94 8.66
C ALA A 70 -20.01 14.66 8.15
N ALA A 71 -19.52 15.48 7.22
CA ALA A 71 -18.15 15.39 6.69
C ALA A 71 -17.08 15.43 7.80
N ARG A 72 -17.18 16.42 8.71
CA ARG A 72 -16.24 16.56 9.84
C ARG A 72 -16.33 15.40 10.84
N THR A 73 -17.54 14.95 11.13
CA THR A 73 -17.76 13.82 12.05
C THR A 73 -17.15 12.56 11.47
N TYR A 74 -17.42 12.28 10.20
CA TYR A 74 -16.87 11.14 9.48
C TYR A 74 -15.33 11.14 9.47
N ALA A 75 -14.71 12.28 9.13
CA ALA A 75 -13.25 12.43 9.10
C ALA A 75 -12.59 12.27 10.48
N ARG A 76 -13.27 12.68 11.56
CA ARG A 76 -12.77 12.47 12.91
C ARG A 76 -12.87 11.00 13.32
N GLU A 77 -14.01 10.37 13.04
CA GLU A 77 -14.24 8.97 13.40
C GLU A 77 -13.35 8.02 12.61
N SER A 78 -13.06 8.30 11.34
CA SER A 78 -12.19 7.47 10.50
C SER A 78 -10.79 7.30 11.10
N ARG A 79 -10.16 8.39 11.56
CA ARG A 79 -8.86 8.33 12.27
C ARG A 79 -8.94 7.54 13.56
N GLY A 80 -10.00 7.77 14.35
CA GLY A 80 -10.20 7.03 15.59
C GLY A 80 -10.45 5.53 15.38
N ILE A 81 -11.00 5.14 14.24
CA ILE A 81 -11.13 3.73 13.83
C ILE A 81 -9.78 3.16 13.45
N VAL A 82 -8.98 3.87 12.64
CA VAL A 82 -7.62 3.46 12.30
C VAL A 82 -6.80 3.23 13.57
N ASP A 83 -6.80 4.19 14.50
CA ASP A 83 -6.10 4.06 15.80
C ASP A 83 -6.60 2.84 16.62
N GLY A 84 -7.93 2.61 16.62
CA GLY A 84 -8.53 1.47 17.29
C GLY A 84 -8.09 0.13 16.68
N LEU A 85 -8.10 0.03 15.35
CA LEU A 85 -7.64 -1.16 14.63
C LEU A 85 -6.16 -1.44 14.91
N VAL A 86 -5.32 -0.41 14.92
CA VAL A 86 -3.91 -0.54 15.29
C VAL A 86 -3.73 -1.09 16.71
N ALA A 87 -4.52 -0.59 17.66
CA ALA A 87 -4.44 -1.03 19.05
C ALA A 87 -4.92 -2.47 19.25
N GLU A 88 -5.99 -2.87 18.57
CA GLU A 88 -6.62 -4.18 18.77
C GLU A 88 -6.07 -5.29 17.87
N LEU A 89 -5.39 -4.94 16.77
CA LEU A 89 -4.79 -5.88 15.82
C LEU A 89 -3.25 -5.73 15.77
N PRO A 90 -2.53 -6.00 16.88
CA PRO A 90 -1.08 -5.91 16.88
C PRO A 90 -0.48 -6.85 15.83
N GLY A 91 0.42 -6.29 15.01
CA GLY A 91 1.07 -7.00 13.91
C GLY A 91 0.32 -6.95 12.58
N PHE A 92 -0.89 -6.37 12.50
CA PHE A 92 -1.55 -6.05 11.23
C PHE A 92 -1.13 -4.70 10.70
N VAL A 93 -0.80 -4.61 9.42
CA VAL A 93 -0.76 -3.36 8.67
C VAL A 93 -2.16 -3.03 8.18
N ILE A 94 -2.62 -1.86 8.57
CA ILE A 94 -3.91 -1.31 8.15
C ILE A 94 -3.63 -0.42 6.94
N GLU A 95 -3.90 -0.90 5.73
CA GLU A 95 -3.98 -0.03 4.56
C GLU A 95 -5.35 0.65 4.59
N TYR A 96 -5.39 1.97 4.60
CA TYR A 96 -6.65 2.70 4.66
C TYR A 96 -6.80 3.66 3.49
N SER A 97 -8.03 3.77 3.01
CA SER A 97 -8.46 4.80 2.06
C SER A 97 -9.79 5.32 2.58
N LEU A 98 -9.75 6.47 3.25
CA LEU A 98 -10.88 7.05 3.99
C LEU A 98 -11.68 7.96 3.06
N TRP A 99 -12.07 7.44 1.90
CA TRP A 99 -12.97 8.15 1.00
C TRP A 99 -14.24 8.55 1.75
N PRO A 100 -14.80 9.76 1.54
CA PRO A 100 -14.43 10.83 0.61
C PRO A 100 -13.46 11.88 1.20
N VAL A 101 -12.85 11.65 2.36
CA VAL A 101 -11.96 12.62 3.04
C VAL A 101 -10.63 12.81 2.28
N GLY A 102 -10.33 11.95 1.31
CA GLY A 102 -9.09 11.99 0.51
C GLY A 102 -7.85 11.54 1.28
N GLU A 103 -8.03 11.06 2.52
CA GLU A 103 -6.95 10.56 3.36
C GLU A 103 -6.71 9.08 3.09
N ARG A 104 -5.46 8.69 2.80
CA ARG A 104 -5.06 7.29 2.65
C ARG A 104 -3.67 7.07 3.22
N GLY A 105 -3.33 5.83 3.54
CA GLY A 105 -2.04 5.53 4.15
C GLY A 105 -1.97 4.12 4.69
N TYR A 106 -0.96 3.92 5.53
CA TYR A 106 -0.79 2.71 6.30
C TYR A 106 -0.71 3.05 7.79
N ALA A 107 -1.26 2.18 8.64
CA ALA A 107 -1.09 2.24 10.09
C ALA A 107 -0.78 0.83 10.64
N GLY A 108 -0.44 0.71 11.92
CA GLY A 108 -0.36 -0.59 12.59
C GLY A 108 1.02 -1.21 12.69
N GLY A 109 1.13 -2.49 12.32
CA GLY A 109 2.16 -3.51 12.62
C GLY A 109 3.63 -3.08 12.52
N TRP A 110 3.89 -1.96 11.86
CA TRP A 110 5.12 -1.19 11.87
C TRP A 110 5.62 -0.88 13.30
N ALA A 111 4.73 -0.49 14.22
CA ALA A 111 5.10 -0.14 15.61
C ALA A 111 5.49 -1.35 16.49
N THR A 112 5.21 -2.57 16.02
CA THR A 112 5.53 -3.83 16.72
C THR A 112 6.57 -4.68 15.98
N GLY A 113 7.23 -4.09 14.96
CA GLY A 113 8.31 -4.74 14.22
C GLY A 113 7.90 -5.69 13.11
N TRP A 114 6.70 -5.52 12.53
CA TRP A 114 6.28 -6.24 11.33
C TRP A 114 6.41 -5.34 10.09
N SER A 115 7.13 -5.81 9.08
CA SER A 115 7.24 -5.18 7.76
C SER A 115 6.35 -5.91 6.75
N PRO A 116 5.76 -5.25 5.74
CA PRO A 116 5.09 -5.91 4.61
C PRO A 116 5.99 -6.90 3.86
N SER A 117 7.31 -6.71 3.95
CA SER A 117 8.31 -7.65 3.44
C SER A 117 8.56 -8.87 4.34
N GLY A 118 7.98 -8.90 5.55
CA GLY A 118 8.34 -9.85 6.61
C GLY A 118 9.71 -9.61 7.24
N ALA A 119 10.47 -8.60 6.80
CA ALA A 119 11.80 -8.31 7.35
C ALA A 119 11.71 -7.71 8.77
N THR A 120 12.66 -8.10 9.63
CA THR A 120 12.85 -7.50 10.94
C THR A 120 13.26 -6.03 10.78
N PRO A 121 12.79 -5.11 11.65
CA PRO A 121 13.28 -3.74 11.66
C PRO A 121 14.80 -3.70 11.77
N LEU A 122 15.40 -2.73 11.10
CA LEU A 122 16.80 -2.40 11.25
C LEU A 122 17.06 -1.97 12.70
N ALA A 123 18.26 -2.31 13.19
CA ALA A 123 18.66 -1.96 14.54
C ALA A 123 18.60 -0.44 14.74
N ALA A 124 18.26 -0.01 15.95
CA ALA A 124 18.34 1.41 16.32
C ALA A 124 19.76 1.94 16.02
N GLY A 125 19.84 3.05 15.28
CA GLY A 125 21.12 3.63 14.86
C GLY A 125 21.67 3.12 13.52
N THR A 126 20.95 2.25 12.80
CA THR A 126 21.29 1.97 11.39
C THR A 126 21.25 3.27 10.58
N GLU A 127 22.34 3.55 9.87
CA GLU A 127 22.43 4.69 8.98
C GLU A 127 21.46 4.50 7.80
N VAL A 128 20.55 5.45 7.63
CA VAL A 128 19.61 5.48 6.51
C VAL A 128 19.92 6.70 5.66
N ARG A 129 20.22 6.44 4.39
CA ARG A 129 20.40 7.47 3.39
C ARG A 129 19.08 8.21 3.18
N GLN A 130 19.14 9.52 3.04
CA GLN A 130 17.99 10.36 2.73
C GLN A 130 18.12 10.81 1.28
N PHE A 131 17.02 10.68 0.53
CA PHE A 131 16.96 11.13 -0.85
C PHE A 131 15.83 12.14 -0.97
N ASP A 132 16.14 13.35 -1.45
CA ASP A 132 15.13 14.39 -1.66
C ASP A 132 14.04 13.93 -2.63
N VAL A 133 14.41 13.07 -3.59
CA VAL A 133 13.50 12.51 -4.59
C VAL A 133 12.58 11.42 -4.04
N ALA A 134 12.88 10.86 -2.87
CA ALA A 134 12.16 9.74 -2.24
C ALA A 134 12.03 9.96 -0.72
N SER A 135 11.60 11.16 -0.33
CA SER A 135 11.52 11.58 1.08
C SER A 135 10.56 10.73 1.94
N GLU A 136 9.60 10.09 1.29
CA GLU A 136 8.60 9.18 1.86
C GLU A 136 9.13 7.76 2.02
N ARG A 137 10.38 7.52 1.60
CA ARG A 137 11.08 6.24 1.73
C ARG A 137 10.28 5.04 1.21
N TRP A 138 9.38 5.31 0.27
CA TRP A 138 8.59 4.33 -0.45
C TRP A 138 8.94 4.48 -1.93
N ILE A 139 9.51 3.42 -2.49
CA ILE A 139 9.92 3.38 -3.88
C ILE A 139 9.17 2.24 -4.54
N ARG A 140 8.46 2.52 -5.63
CA ARG A 140 7.87 1.46 -6.44
C ARG A 140 8.89 0.98 -7.45
N LEU A 141 9.06 -0.33 -7.51
CA LEU A 141 9.73 -1.04 -8.58
C LEU A 141 8.65 -1.45 -9.58
N MET A 142 8.49 -0.64 -10.62
CA MET A 142 7.44 -0.81 -11.63
C MET A 142 7.89 -0.24 -12.96
N ASN A 143 7.52 -0.92 -14.05
CA ASN A 143 7.76 -0.40 -15.39
C ASN A 143 6.65 0.55 -15.81
N ASP A 144 7.04 1.60 -16.53
CA ASP A 144 6.14 2.48 -17.26
C ASP A 144 6.73 2.70 -18.66
N TYR A 145 5.89 3.12 -19.61
CA TYR A 145 6.31 3.30 -20.99
C TYR A 145 7.45 4.29 -21.11
N SER A 146 8.60 3.81 -21.61
CA SER A 146 9.78 4.66 -21.88
C SER A 146 10.32 5.43 -20.66
N GLY A 147 10.00 4.97 -19.44
CA GLY A 147 10.47 5.56 -18.18
C GLY A 147 11.43 4.64 -17.42
N PRO A 148 12.10 5.15 -16.36
CA PRO A 148 12.89 4.30 -15.49
C PRO A 148 11.98 3.35 -14.67
N PRO A 149 12.48 2.18 -14.27
CA PRO A 149 11.70 1.17 -13.54
C PRO A 149 11.55 1.44 -12.03
N LEU A 150 12.04 2.59 -11.55
CA LEU A 150 11.92 3.01 -10.15
C LEU A 150 11.10 4.28 -10.07
N TRP A 151 10.21 4.36 -9.09
CA TRP A 151 9.25 5.46 -8.92
C TRP A 151 9.20 5.89 -7.47
N ALA A 152 9.35 7.19 -7.24
CA ALA A 152 9.04 7.81 -5.95
C ALA A 152 7.82 8.74 -6.10
N THR A 153 7.48 9.50 -5.06
CA THR A 153 6.28 10.34 -5.03
C THR A 153 6.12 11.25 -6.24
N TYR A 154 7.22 11.83 -6.71
CA TYR A 154 7.18 12.83 -7.78
C TYR A 154 7.42 12.25 -9.18
N GLY A 155 7.48 10.92 -9.32
CA GLY A 155 7.55 10.23 -10.61
C GLY A 155 8.70 9.23 -10.72
N GLY A 156 9.00 8.86 -11.96
CA GLY A 156 10.10 7.97 -12.31
C GLY A 156 11.47 8.57 -11.93
N ILE A 157 12.31 7.76 -11.31
CA ILE A 157 13.65 8.12 -10.85
C ILE A 157 14.67 7.11 -11.38
N GLY A 158 15.78 7.60 -11.91
CA GLY A 158 16.90 6.77 -12.33
C GLY A 158 17.64 6.15 -11.14
N PRO A 159 18.27 4.96 -11.29
CA PRO A 159 19.10 4.33 -10.26
C PRO A 159 20.19 5.25 -9.67
N GLU A 160 20.73 6.16 -10.48
CA GLU A 160 21.74 7.15 -10.10
C GLU A 160 21.25 8.17 -9.08
N HIS A 161 19.93 8.44 -9.01
CA HIS A 161 19.35 9.35 -8.04
C HIS A 161 19.23 8.73 -6.64
N LEU A 162 19.40 7.41 -6.55
CA LEU A 162 19.36 6.63 -5.32
C LEU A 162 20.74 6.05 -4.97
N ASP A 163 21.79 6.49 -5.67
CA ASP A 163 23.16 5.98 -5.55
C ASP A 163 23.18 4.43 -5.60
N LEU A 164 22.42 3.83 -6.51
CA LEU A 164 22.44 2.38 -6.73
C LEU A 164 23.70 1.96 -7.50
N PRO A 165 24.26 0.77 -7.24
CA PRO A 165 25.42 0.28 -7.99
C PRO A 165 25.13 0.14 -9.49
N ASP A 166 26.09 0.52 -10.35
CA ASP A 166 25.99 0.43 -11.83
C ASP A 166 25.59 -0.96 -12.35
N GLY A 167 25.94 -2.02 -11.61
CA GLY A 167 25.52 -3.39 -11.93
C GLY A 167 24.00 -3.55 -11.81
N LEU A 168 23.44 -3.13 -10.68
CA LEU A 168 22.00 -3.19 -10.41
C LEU A 168 21.22 -2.22 -11.32
N GLY A 169 21.76 -1.03 -11.58
CA GLY A 169 21.18 -0.08 -12.53
C GLY A 169 21.01 -0.69 -13.93
N ARG A 170 22.03 -1.40 -14.44
CA ARG A 170 21.94 -2.09 -15.74
C ARG A 170 20.95 -3.25 -15.75
N GLU A 171 20.79 -3.97 -14.63
CA GLU A 171 19.78 -5.03 -14.53
C GLU A 171 18.36 -4.45 -14.55
N LEU A 172 18.14 -3.33 -13.86
CA LEU A 172 16.88 -2.58 -13.89
C LEU A 172 16.55 -2.07 -15.30
N ASP A 173 17.52 -1.48 -15.99
CA ASP A 173 17.35 -1.01 -17.38
C ASP A 173 17.05 -2.17 -18.34
N ALA A 174 17.69 -3.34 -18.14
CA ALA A 174 17.41 -4.52 -18.96
C ALA A 174 16.00 -5.06 -18.73
N TRP A 175 15.52 -5.02 -17.49
CA TRP A 175 14.16 -5.40 -17.14
C TRP A 175 13.12 -4.47 -17.79
N GLN A 176 13.35 -3.16 -17.72
CA GLN A 176 12.55 -2.14 -18.42
C GLN A 176 12.56 -2.32 -19.94
N ALA A 177 13.73 -2.54 -20.55
CA ALA A 177 13.84 -2.80 -21.99
C ALA A 177 13.11 -4.07 -22.43
N GLY A 178 12.98 -5.07 -21.54
CA GLY A 178 12.15 -6.24 -21.75
C GLY A 178 10.65 -5.90 -21.80
N PHE A 179 10.19 -5.07 -20.86
CA PHE A 179 8.81 -4.55 -20.85
C PHE A 179 8.50 -3.77 -22.13
N ASP A 180 9.32 -2.76 -22.47
CA ASP A 180 9.10 -1.90 -23.63
C ASP A 180 9.08 -2.68 -24.97
N ARG A 181 9.83 -3.79 -25.04
CA ARG A 181 9.90 -4.63 -26.24
C ARG A 181 8.69 -5.55 -26.39
N ASP A 182 8.22 -6.14 -25.29
CA ASP A 182 7.32 -7.31 -25.33
C ASP A 182 5.93 -7.07 -24.77
N PHE A 183 5.69 -5.95 -24.10
CA PHE A 183 4.38 -5.53 -23.60
C PHE A 183 3.80 -4.39 -24.46
N HIS A 184 2.49 -4.44 -24.70
CA HIS A 184 1.76 -3.38 -25.37
C HIS A 184 0.46 -3.09 -24.61
N TRP A 185 0.10 -1.81 -24.43
CA TRP A 185 -1.00 -1.42 -23.54
C TRP A 185 -2.36 -1.95 -23.99
N ASP A 186 -2.56 -2.07 -25.31
CA ASP A 186 -3.83 -2.52 -25.89
C ASP A 186 -3.95 -4.06 -25.92
N THR A 187 -2.83 -4.77 -26.12
CA THR A 187 -2.84 -6.22 -26.37
C THR A 187 -2.18 -7.03 -25.27
N GLY A 188 -1.65 -6.37 -24.24
CA GLY A 188 -0.92 -6.99 -23.15
C GLY A 188 0.43 -7.58 -23.57
N TRP A 189 0.84 -8.63 -22.85
CA TRP A 189 2.03 -9.41 -23.15
C TRP A 189 1.84 -10.24 -24.42
N ARG A 190 2.90 -10.33 -25.25
CA ARG A 190 2.88 -11.15 -26.47
C ARG A 190 2.58 -12.64 -26.20
N THR A 191 2.98 -13.14 -25.02
CA THR A 191 2.74 -14.52 -24.57
C THR A 191 2.73 -14.57 -23.05
N ASP A 192 2.02 -15.53 -22.47
CA ASP A 192 1.99 -15.77 -21.02
C ASP A 192 3.39 -16.08 -20.44
N ASP A 193 4.24 -16.79 -21.18
CA ASP A 193 5.62 -17.10 -20.76
C ASP A 193 6.46 -15.84 -20.56
N LEU A 194 6.28 -14.83 -21.42
CA LEU A 194 6.95 -13.53 -21.29
C LEU A 194 6.43 -12.76 -20.07
N ALA A 195 5.12 -12.78 -19.83
CA ALA A 195 4.52 -12.18 -18.65
C ALA A 195 5.07 -12.81 -17.35
N ALA A 196 5.12 -14.15 -17.31
CA ALA A 196 5.64 -14.91 -16.18
C ALA A 196 7.13 -14.67 -15.97
N HIS A 197 7.93 -14.65 -17.04
CA HIS A 197 9.36 -14.35 -16.97
C HIS A 197 9.62 -12.94 -16.44
N HIS A 198 8.89 -11.95 -16.96
CA HIS A 198 9.03 -10.56 -16.52
C HIS A 198 8.65 -10.37 -15.04
N THR A 199 7.57 -11.02 -14.59
CA THR A 199 7.16 -11.04 -13.17
C THR A 199 8.21 -11.71 -12.29
N ALA A 200 8.79 -12.84 -12.74
CA ALA A 200 9.83 -13.54 -12.00
C ALA A 200 11.11 -12.68 -11.87
N GLU A 201 11.47 -11.93 -12.91
CA GLU A 201 12.60 -11.02 -12.87
C GLU A 201 12.37 -9.84 -11.92
N GLY A 202 11.17 -9.23 -11.93
CA GLY A 202 10.79 -8.21 -10.95
C GLY A 202 10.91 -8.72 -9.51
N ARG A 203 10.46 -9.95 -9.24
CA ARG A 203 10.62 -10.61 -7.93
C ARG A 203 12.08 -10.88 -7.56
N ARG A 204 12.96 -11.14 -8.53
CA ARG A 204 14.40 -11.30 -8.32
C ARG A 204 15.08 -9.97 -7.97
N LEU A 205 14.69 -8.89 -8.67
CA LEU A 205 15.25 -7.54 -8.48
C LEU A 205 14.80 -6.90 -7.16
N LEU A 206 13.56 -7.13 -6.75
CA LEU A 206 12.96 -6.57 -5.55
C LEU A 206 13.87 -6.64 -4.29
N PRO A 207 14.35 -7.82 -3.84
CA PRO A 207 15.23 -7.90 -2.68
C PRO A 207 16.61 -7.29 -2.90
N LEU A 208 17.10 -7.19 -4.13
CA LEU A 208 18.39 -6.57 -4.45
C LEU A 208 18.31 -5.05 -4.29
N VAL A 209 17.26 -4.43 -4.83
CA VAL A 209 16.98 -2.99 -4.66
C VAL A 209 16.78 -2.66 -3.18
N ALA A 210 16.02 -3.49 -2.46
CA ALA A 210 15.78 -3.31 -1.04
C ALA A 210 17.05 -3.40 -0.18
N ALA A 211 17.99 -4.28 -0.54
CA ALA A 211 19.26 -4.42 0.17
C ALA A 211 20.15 -3.16 0.04
N GLU A 212 20.09 -2.51 -1.12
CA GLU A 212 20.81 -1.26 -1.35
C GLU A 212 20.13 -0.06 -0.67
N LEU A 213 18.84 -0.14 -0.33
CA LEU A 213 18.07 1.00 0.21
C LEU A 213 17.57 0.71 1.63
N PRO A 214 18.47 0.54 2.62
CA PRO A 214 18.05 0.34 4.01
C PRO A 214 17.20 1.53 4.48
N GLY A 215 16.14 1.24 5.22
CA GLY A 215 15.19 2.24 5.71
C GLY A 215 14.11 2.62 4.70
N HIS A 216 14.08 2.01 3.52
CA HIS A 216 13.03 2.19 2.52
C HIS A 216 12.21 0.91 2.35
N VAL A 217 10.94 1.05 1.96
CA VAL A 217 10.18 -0.05 1.34
C VAL A 217 10.19 0.08 -0.15
N ILE A 218 10.42 -1.06 -0.76
CA ILE A 218 10.33 -1.27 -2.18
C ILE A 218 9.03 -2.05 -2.44
N GLU A 219 8.12 -1.43 -3.18
CA GLU A 219 6.88 -2.05 -3.65
C GLU A 219 7.07 -2.49 -5.10
N LEU A 220 7.10 -3.79 -5.36
CA LEU A 220 7.04 -4.33 -6.71
C LEU A 220 5.61 -4.27 -7.23
N ILE A 221 5.42 -3.73 -8.44
CA ILE A 221 4.16 -3.80 -9.18
C ILE A 221 4.45 -4.39 -10.56
N THR A 222 3.93 -5.59 -10.83
CA THR A 222 4.03 -6.26 -12.13
C THR A 222 2.68 -6.85 -12.51
N GLY A 223 1.93 -6.16 -13.37
CA GLY A 223 0.53 -6.50 -13.63
C GLY A 223 -0.29 -6.48 -12.34
N ASP A 224 -1.00 -7.57 -12.05
CA ASP A 224 -1.79 -7.73 -10.83
C ASP A 224 -0.97 -8.16 -9.60
N VAL A 225 0.32 -8.44 -9.78
CA VAL A 225 1.19 -8.86 -8.68
C VAL A 225 1.73 -7.64 -7.96
N ARG A 226 1.48 -7.62 -6.64
CA ARG A 226 2.17 -6.74 -5.70
C ARG A 226 3.04 -7.55 -4.75
N ALA A 227 4.24 -7.06 -4.48
CA ALA A 227 5.13 -7.63 -3.48
C ALA A 227 5.95 -6.54 -2.82
N TYR A 228 6.46 -6.80 -1.62
CA TYR A 228 7.16 -5.81 -0.82
C TYR A 228 8.50 -6.35 -0.33
N ALA A 229 9.54 -5.50 -0.36
CA ALA A 229 10.83 -5.76 0.26
C ALA A 229 11.36 -4.52 0.98
N GLY A 230 12.39 -4.70 1.79
CA GLY A 230 13.02 -3.63 2.57
C GLY A 230 12.73 -3.76 4.06
N ALA A 231 13.56 -3.08 4.84
CA ALA A 231 13.47 -3.03 6.29
C ALA A 231 13.51 -1.57 6.73
N TRP A 232 12.71 -1.24 7.73
CA TRP A 232 12.59 0.12 8.26
C TRP A 232 13.42 0.32 9.51
N VAL A 233 13.67 1.58 9.86
CA VAL A 233 14.20 1.92 11.18
C VAL A 233 13.05 2.10 12.16
N ASP A 234 13.20 1.52 13.35
CA ASP A 234 12.24 1.61 14.44
C ASP A 234 11.87 3.08 14.75
N GLY A 235 10.58 3.33 14.99
CA GLY A 235 10.04 4.68 15.25
C GLY A 235 9.64 5.51 14.02
N TRP A 236 9.59 4.93 12.82
CA TRP A 236 9.20 5.65 11.59
C TRP A 236 8.07 4.94 10.83
N LEU A 237 7.09 5.71 10.33
CA LEU A 237 5.95 5.22 9.54
C LEU A 237 6.03 5.78 8.12
N PRO A 238 5.93 4.96 7.06
CA PRO A 238 5.73 5.47 5.71
C PRO A 238 4.43 6.23 5.58
N VAL A 239 4.53 7.44 5.07
CA VAL A 239 3.38 8.17 4.52
C VAL A 239 3.31 7.76 3.05
N LEU A 240 2.16 7.25 2.59
CA LEU A 240 1.97 7.05 1.15
C LEU A 240 2.17 8.39 0.45
N PRO A 241 2.76 8.42 -0.77
CA PRO A 241 2.74 9.62 -1.59
C PRO A 241 1.34 10.23 -1.59
N ASP A 242 1.25 11.55 -1.40
CA ASP A 242 0.06 12.33 -1.74
C ASP A 242 -0.17 12.20 -3.25
N VAL A 243 -0.65 11.05 -3.74
CA VAL A 243 -1.39 10.99 -4.99
C VAL A 243 -2.64 11.83 -4.71
N HIS A 244 -2.52 13.13 -4.96
CA HIS A 244 -3.66 13.99 -5.14
C HIS A 244 -4.52 13.32 -6.19
N PHE A 245 -5.51 12.52 -5.77
CA PHE A 245 -6.75 12.60 -6.48
C PHE A 245 -7.14 14.03 -6.27
N THR A 246 -7.00 14.85 -7.32
CA THR A 246 -7.89 15.97 -7.47
C THR A 246 -9.26 15.39 -7.10
N PRO A 247 -9.92 15.84 -6.01
CA PRO A 247 -11.35 15.57 -5.90
C PRO A 247 -11.86 16.04 -7.25
N TRP A 248 -12.39 15.13 -8.06
CA TRP A 248 -12.76 15.39 -9.44
C TRP A 248 -13.40 16.76 -9.46
N SER A 249 -12.68 17.72 -10.05
CA SER A 249 -13.08 19.12 -9.98
C SER A 249 -14.46 19.22 -10.63
N GLU A 250 -15.36 19.90 -9.93
CA GLU A 250 -16.73 20.23 -10.33
C GLU A 250 -16.93 20.45 -11.84
#